data_AF-A0A5C0B5V8-F1
#
_entry.id   AF-A0A5C0B5V8-F1
#
_cell.length_a   1.000
_cell.length_b   1.000
_cell.length_c   1.000
_cell.angle_alpha   90.00
_cell.angle_beta   90.00
_cell.angle_gamma   90.00
#
_symmetry.space_group_name_H-M   'P 1'
#
loop_
_entity.id
_entity.type
_entity.pdbx_description
1 polymer ?
#
loop_
_entity_poly.entity_id
_entity_poly.type
_entity_poly.pdbx_seq_one_letter_code
_entity_poly.pdbx_strand_id
1 'polypeptide(L)'
;MTMAAVPMIAAMPGLVRAQTPATATVNTTKLAITDTEVTVGQLHSATGTMAISETGSIQAEQLAIDQINAMGGVLGRKIKVIQEDGASDWPTFAEKARKLLVSDRVATVFGCWTSASRKAVLPVFEKENGLLYYPTFYEGLEQSKNVFYTGQEATQQILSGLDWIQKEKKAQTFFLIGSDYIWPRTSNKIARKHIENVLKGKVVGEEYYPLGHTQFGSLINKIKLNKPDVVYAIIVGGSNVSFYKQLKAAGITADKQTVLTISVTEDELLGIGGENCEGFFSCMKYFQSLDNPNNKKFVEAFKAKYGPKSVIGDVTQAAYLGPWLWKMAVEKAGSFDVDKVVAASPGLELKTAPEGYVKVDANHHLWSKTRVGKIRRDGQFDVVYETAELIKPDPFPKGYQ
;
A
#
# COMPACT_ATOMS: atom_id res chain seq x y z
N MET A 1 -31.24 23.83 -67.45
CA MET A 1 -29.88 23.62 -66.92
C MET A 1 -29.96 23.63 -65.40
N THR A 2 -30.08 22.46 -64.80
CA THR A 2 -30.16 22.26 -63.34
C THR A 2 -28.84 21.65 -62.88
N MET A 3 -28.04 22.43 -62.14
CA MET A 3 -26.83 21.92 -61.48
C MET A 3 -27.21 21.12 -60.24
N ALA A 4 -26.79 19.86 -60.20
CA ALA A 4 -26.84 19.03 -59.01
C ALA A 4 -25.59 19.28 -58.16
N ALA A 5 -25.78 19.63 -56.88
CA ALA A 5 -24.71 19.74 -55.90
C ALA A 5 -24.41 18.35 -55.30
N VAL A 6 -23.13 17.95 -55.32
CA VAL A 6 -22.62 16.74 -54.68
C VAL A 6 -22.09 17.10 -53.29
N PRO A 7 -22.44 16.38 -52.21
CA PRO A 7 -21.89 16.67 -50.89
C PRO A 7 -20.48 16.08 -50.76
N MET A 8 -19.49 16.91 -50.38
CA MET A 8 -18.19 16.43 -49.94
C MET A 8 -18.32 15.78 -48.56
N ILE A 9 -18.00 14.48 -48.48
CA ILE A 9 -17.77 13.79 -47.21
C ILE A 9 -16.35 14.15 -46.75
N ALA A 10 -16.24 14.92 -45.67
CA ALA A 10 -14.97 15.16 -45.00
C ALA A 10 -14.53 13.88 -44.28
N ALA A 11 -13.47 13.24 -44.78
CA ALA A 11 -12.81 12.13 -44.09
C ALA A 11 -12.12 12.65 -42.82
N MET A 12 -12.53 12.16 -41.65
CA MET A 12 -11.78 12.38 -40.42
C MET A 12 -10.42 11.65 -40.50
N PRO A 13 -9.30 12.26 -40.07
CA PRO A 13 -8.01 11.58 -40.05
C PRO A 13 -8.06 10.40 -39.09
N GLY A 14 -7.80 9.20 -39.60
CA GLY A 14 -7.70 8.00 -38.79
C GLY A 14 -6.59 8.14 -37.75
N LEU A 15 -6.92 7.86 -36.49
CA LEU A 15 -5.93 7.66 -35.43
C LEU A 15 -4.98 6.54 -35.87
N VAL A 16 -3.75 6.91 -36.27
CA VAL A 16 -2.66 5.96 -36.49
C VAL A 16 -2.33 5.35 -35.13
N ARG A 17 -2.84 4.14 -34.86
CA ARG A 17 -2.34 3.32 -33.76
C ARG A 17 -0.87 3.04 -34.04
N ALA A 18 0.02 3.47 -33.14
CA ALA A 18 1.42 3.09 -33.21
C ALA A 18 1.51 1.56 -33.33
N GLN A 19 2.34 1.08 -34.25
CA GLN A 19 2.46 -0.35 -34.52
C GLN A 19 2.99 -1.07 -33.27
N THR A 20 2.31 -2.15 -32.86
CA THR A 20 2.74 -2.99 -31.73
C THR A 20 4.15 -3.54 -32.01
N PRO A 21 5.14 -3.33 -31.12
CA PRO A 21 6.49 -3.83 -31.35
C PRO A 21 6.52 -5.37 -31.27
N ALA A 22 7.36 -6.00 -32.10
CA ALA A 22 7.52 -7.45 -32.14
C ALA A 22 7.97 -7.99 -30.77
N THR A 23 7.40 -9.14 -30.35
CA THR A 23 7.68 -9.72 -29.02
C THR A 23 9.16 -9.99 -28.78
N ALA A 24 9.88 -10.47 -29.79
CA ALA A 24 11.31 -10.73 -29.70
C ALA A 24 12.16 -9.47 -29.40
N THR A 25 11.66 -8.27 -29.73
CA THR A 25 12.35 -7.00 -29.47
C THR A 25 12.16 -6.51 -28.03
N VAL A 26 10.98 -6.77 -27.46
CA VAL A 26 10.57 -6.24 -26.15
C VAL A 26 10.63 -7.25 -25.02
N ASN A 27 10.88 -8.54 -25.31
CA ASN A 27 10.98 -9.63 -24.35
C ASN A 27 12.18 -10.53 -24.68
N THR A 28 13.37 -10.10 -24.29
CA THR A 28 14.62 -10.85 -24.57
C THR A 28 14.95 -11.87 -23.48
N THR A 29 14.35 -11.72 -22.30
CA THR A 29 14.53 -12.62 -21.15
C THR A 29 13.53 -13.79 -21.12
N LYS A 30 12.76 -13.98 -22.19
CA LYS A 30 11.80 -15.08 -22.39
C LYS A 30 10.75 -15.15 -21.27
N LEU A 31 10.21 -14.02 -20.84
CA LEU A 31 9.04 -13.96 -19.95
C LEU A 31 7.78 -14.49 -20.68
N ALA A 32 6.73 -14.84 -19.95
CA ALA A 32 5.46 -15.33 -20.49
C ALA A 32 4.66 -14.22 -21.18
N ILE A 33 5.14 -13.84 -22.36
CA ILE A 33 4.64 -12.74 -23.19
C ILE A 33 4.52 -13.23 -24.62
N THR A 34 3.35 -13.01 -25.23
CA THR A 34 3.05 -13.31 -26.63
C THR A 34 2.87 -12.01 -27.41
N ASP A 35 2.46 -12.08 -28.68
CA ASP A 35 2.16 -10.88 -29.46
C ASP A 35 0.92 -10.12 -28.94
N THR A 36 0.05 -10.77 -28.17
CA THR A 36 -1.22 -10.21 -27.72
C THR A 36 -1.37 -10.12 -26.21
N GLU A 37 -0.56 -10.85 -25.43
CA GLU A 37 -0.71 -10.95 -23.98
C GLU A 37 0.62 -10.84 -23.23
N VAL A 38 0.57 -10.32 -22.00
CA VAL A 38 1.65 -10.34 -21.02
C VAL A 38 1.12 -10.90 -19.71
N THR A 39 1.76 -11.93 -19.18
CA THR A 39 1.35 -12.57 -17.92
C THR A 39 2.01 -11.88 -16.73
N VAL A 40 1.23 -11.54 -15.71
CA VAL A 40 1.69 -10.98 -14.42
C VAL A 40 1.20 -11.84 -13.27
N GLY A 41 1.93 -11.84 -12.16
CA GLY A 41 1.52 -12.49 -10.92
C GLY A 41 0.77 -11.53 -10.01
N GLN A 42 -0.20 -12.07 -9.27
CA GLN A 42 -0.81 -11.42 -8.12
C GLN A 42 -0.67 -12.33 -6.91
N LEU A 43 0.07 -11.91 -5.89
CA LEU A 43 0.41 -12.75 -4.73
C LEU A 43 0.05 -12.04 -3.43
N HIS A 44 -1.11 -12.39 -2.89
CA HIS A 44 -1.68 -11.85 -1.66
C HIS A 44 -2.32 -12.97 -0.85
N SER A 45 -2.57 -12.75 0.43
CA SER A 45 -3.38 -13.66 1.26
C SER A 45 -4.86 -13.51 0.90
N ALA A 46 -5.40 -14.41 0.10
CA ALA A 46 -6.84 -14.54 -0.09
C ALA A 46 -7.51 -15.25 1.10
N THR A 47 -6.73 -16.02 1.86
CA THR A 47 -7.16 -16.71 3.08
C THR A 47 -6.24 -16.41 4.28
N GLY A 48 -6.69 -16.81 5.48
CA GLY A 48 -5.94 -16.59 6.72
C GLY A 48 -6.20 -15.24 7.40
N THR A 49 -5.44 -14.94 8.47
CA THR A 49 -5.67 -13.78 9.35
C THR A 49 -5.53 -12.42 8.66
N MET A 50 -4.76 -12.36 7.57
CA MET A 50 -4.52 -11.13 6.81
C MET A 50 -5.50 -10.94 5.64
N ALA A 51 -6.38 -11.91 5.35
CA ALA A 51 -7.29 -11.82 4.21
C ALA A 51 -8.20 -10.57 4.24
N ILE A 52 -8.61 -10.12 5.44
CA ILE A 52 -9.39 -8.89 5.61
C ILE A 52 -8.66 -7.64 5.10
N SER A 53 -7.33 -7.61 5.26
CA SER A 53 -6.48 -6.51 4.84
C SER A 53 -6.09 -6.63 3.36
N GLU A 54 -5.80 -7.85 2.88
CA GLU A 54 -5.23 -8.06 1.54
C GLU A 54 -6.28 -8.15 0.41
N THR A 55 -7.56 -8.38 0.74
CA THR A 55 -8.64 -8.45 -0.27
C THR A 55 -8.77 -7.16 -1.07
N GLY A 56 -8.64 -5.99 -0.43
CA GLY A 56 -8.71 -4.70 -1.10
C GLY A 56 -7.58 -4.55 -2.13
N SER A 57 -6.35 -4.97 -1.80
CA SER A 57 -5.20 -4.96 -2.72
C SER A 57 -5.45 -5.78 -3.98
N ILE A 58 -5.98 -7.00 -3.82
CA ILE A 58 -6.34 -7.90 -4.94
C ILE A 58 -7.31 -7.18 -5.89
N GLN A 59 -8.35 -6.57 -5.32
CA GLN A 59 -9.39 -5.87 -6.04
C GLN A 59 -8.86 -4.61 -6.75
N ALA A 60 -8.03 -3.83 -6.08
CA ALA A 60 -7.48 -2.59 -6.60
C ALA A 60 -6.51 -2.82 -7.76
N GLU A 61 -5.61 -3.80 -7.64
CA GLU A 61 -4.73 -4.21 -8.73
C GLU A 61 -5.53 -4.69 -9.94
N GLN A 62 -6.56 -5.52 -9.73
CA GLN A 62 -7.40 -6.00 -10.82
C GLN A 62 -8.19 -4.85 -11.48
N LEU A 63 -8.64 -3.85 -10.73
CA LEU A 63 -9.27 -2.65 -11.31
C LEU A 63 -8.29 -1.87 -12.20
N ALA A 64 -7.06 -1.62 -11.74
CA ALA A 64 -6.03 -0.95 -12.53
C ALA A 64 -5.71 -1.74 -13.80
N ILE A 65 -5.56 -3.06 -13.68
CA ILE A 65 -5.29 -3.96 -14.80
C ILE A 65 -6.42 -3.94 -15.84
N ASP A 66 -7.68 -3.94 -15.42
CA ASP A 66 -8.82 -3.86 -16.33
C ASP A 66 -8.84 -2.54 -17.10
N GLN A 67 -8.55 -1.43 -16.42
CA GLN A 67 -8.46 -0.11 -17.05
C GLN A 67 -7.30 -0.04 -18.04
N ILE A 68 -6.13 -0.54 -17.67
CA ILE A 68 -4.96 -0.64 -18.56
C ILE A 68 -5.31 -1.50 -19.78
N ASN A 69 -5.97 -2.64 -19.57
CA ASN A 69 -6.43 -3.51 -20.64
C ASN A 69 -7.41 -2.78 -21.55
N ALA A 70 -8.41 -2.08 -21.01
CA ALA A 70 -9.36 -1.29 -21.81
C ALA A 70 -8.66 -0.23 -22.68
N MET A 71 -7.52 0.31 -22.22
CA MET A 71 -6.68 1.25 -22.96
C MET A 71 -5.72 0.63 -23.99
N GLY A 72 -5.83 -0.68 -24.25
CA GLY A 72 -4.99 -1.41 -25.20
C GLY A 72 -3.83 -2.17 -24.57
N GLY A 73 -3.76 -2.22 -23.24
CA GLY A 73 -2.75 -2.98 -22.50
C GLY A 73 -1.41 -2.27 -22.40
N VAL A 74 -0.32 -3.03 -22.38
CA VAL A 74 1.06 -2.52 -22.27
C VAL A 74 1.82 -2.90 -23.52
N LEU A 75 2.36 -1.91 -24.24
CA LEU A 75 2.98 -2.12 -25.56
C LEU A 75 2.09 -2.98 -26.49
N GLY A 76 0.78 -2.73 -26.49
CA GLY A 76 -0.21 -3.43 -27.32
C GLY A 76 -0.67 -4.81 -26.81
N ARG A 77 -0.22 -5.25 -25.62
CA ARG A 77 -0.52 -6.58 -25.06
C ARG A 77 -1.43 -6.49 -23.84
N LYS A 78 -2.49 -7.30 -23.80
CA LYS A 78 -3.37 -7.39 -22.64
C LYS A 78 -2.67 -8.09 -21.48
N ILE A 79 -2.83 -7.57 -20.29
CA ILE A 79 -2.36 -8.17 -19.05
C ILE A 79 -3.27 -9.34 -18.70
N LYS A 80 -2.66 -10.51 -18.51
CA LYS A 80 -3.29 -11.71 -17.95
C LYS A 80 -2.74 -11.95 -16.54
N VAL A 81 -3.62 -12.15 -15.56
CA VAL A 81 -3.22 -12.35 -14.17
C VAL A 81 -3.18 -13.83 -13.83
N ILE A 82 -2.12 -14.26 -13.15
CA ILE A 82 -2.09 -15.51 -12.38
C ILE A 82 -2.12 -15.11 -10.91
N GLN A 83 -3.22 -15.44 -10.24
CA GLN A 83 -3.39 -15.19 -8.82
C GLN A 83 -2.92 -16.40 -8.01
N GLU A 84 -2.12 -16.15 -6.97
CA GLU A 84 -1.69 -17.15 -6.00
C GLU A 84 -2.08 -16.69 -4.58
N ASP A 85 -2.50 -17.64 -3.75
CA ASP A 85 -2.85 -17.38 -2.35
C ASP A 85 -1.65 -17.62 -1.44
N GLY A 86 -1.24 -16.55 -0.73
CA GLY A 86 -0.20 -16.61 0.29
C GLY A 86 -0.67 -17.13 1.64
N ALA A 87 -1.99 -17.28 1.86
CA ALA A 87 -2.62 -17.89 3.04
C ALA A 87 -2.18 -17.32 4.41
N SER A 88 -1.68 -16.08 4.45
CA SER A 88 -1.03 -15.48 5.62
C SER A 88 0.18 -16.28 6.16
N ASP A 89 0.86 -17.05 5.30
CA ASP A 89 1.98 -17.94 5.65
C ASP A 89 3.25 -17.62 4.84
N TRP A 90 4.31 -17.19 5.52
CA TRP A 90 5.53 -16.68 4.88
C TRP A 90 6.24 -17.70 3.97
N PRO A 91 6.39 -18.98 4.38
CA PRO A 91 6.90 -20.03 3.50
C PRO A 91 6.04 -20.23 2.24
N THR A 92 4.71 -20.23 2.37
CA THR A 92 3.78 -20.33 1.24
C THR A 92 4.00 -19.17 0.25
N PHE A 93 4.15 -17.93 0.74
CA PHE A 93 4.51 -16.80 -0.12
C PHE A 93 5.81 -17.06 -0.92
N ALA A 94 6.86 -17.58 -0.30
CA ALA A 94 8.12 -17.88 -0.99
C ALA A 94 7.97 -19.00 -2.03
N GLU A 95 7.18 -20.04 -1.73
CA GLU A 95 6.84 -21.11 -2.68
C GLU A 95 6.10 -20.55 -3.90
N LYS A 96 5.04 -19.76 -3.67
CA LYS A 96 4.22 -19.19 -4.75
C LYS A 96 4.98 -18.15 -5.56
N ALA A 97 5.83 -17.34 -4.93
CA ALA A 97 6.73 -16.44 -5.65
C ALA A 97 7.67 -17.22 -6.59
N ARG A 98 8.24 -18.34 -6.12
CA ARG A 98 9.08 -19.21 -6.98
C ARG A 98 8.29 -19.79 -8.14
N LYS A 99 7.05 -20.26 -7.91
CA LYS A 99 6.19 -20.76 -8.99
C LYS A 99 5.95 -19.67 -10.05
N LEU A 100 5.55 -18.47 -9.62
CA LEU A 100 5.28 -17.34 -10.51
C LEU A 100 6.50 -16.95 -11.36
N LEU A 101 7.70 -16.91 -10.74
CA LEU A 101 8.92 -16.48 -11.43
C LEU A 101 9.54 -17.58 -12.30
N VAL A 102 9.55 -18.83 -11.84
CA VAL A 102 10.28 -19.92 -12.51
C VAL A 102 9.38 -20.70 -13.46
N SER A 103 8.20 -21.12 -12.99
CA SER A 103 7.27 -21.95 -13.77
C SER A 103 6.43 -21.09 -14.71
N ASP A 104 5.80 -20.05 -14.17
CA ASP A 104 4.89 -19.20 -14.94
C ASP A 104 5.62 -18.07 -15.70
N ARG A 105 6.87 -17.78 -15.32
CA ARG A 105 7.75 -16.77 -15.94
C ARG A 105 7.08 -15.41 -16.11
N VAL A 106 6.32 -14.98 -15.10
CA VAL A 106 5.55 -13.74 -15.13
C VAL A 106 6.46 -12.52 -15.29
N ALA A 107 5.97 -11.48 -15.96
CA ALA A 107 6.74 -10.27 -16.22
C ALA A 107 6.97 -9.40 -14.97
N THR A 108 6.06 -9.49 -14.01
CA THR A 108 6.17 -8.88 -12.68
C THR A 108 5.16 -9.54 -11.74
N VAL A 109 5.31 -9.32 -10.44
CA VAL A 109 4.34 -9.70 -9.42
C VAL A 109 3.89 -8.43 -8.68
N PHE A 110 2.58 -8.28 -8.52
CA PHE A 110 1.97 -7.33 -7.59
C PHE A 110 1.57 -8.11 -6.34
N GLY A 111 2.05 -7.72 -5.15
CA GLY A 111 1.85 -8.61 -4.02
C GLY A 111 2.56 -8.28 -2.72
N CYS A 112 2.30 -9.17 -1.77
CA CYS A 112 2.68 -9.14 -0.37
C CYS A 112 2.01 -8.00 0.42
N TRP A 113 2.02 -8.16 1.74
CA TRP A 113 1.45 -7.20 2.67
C TRP A 113 2.32 -7.04 3.91
N THR A 114 2.66 -8.15 4.57
CA THR A 114 3.50 -8.06 5.75
C THR A 114 4.97 -8.05 5.35
N SER A 115 5.78 -7.38 6.14
CA SER A 115 7.23 -7.44 5.96
C SER A 115 7.80 -8.84 6.11
N ALA A 116 7.12 -9.74 6.80
CA ALA A 116 7.54 -11.14 6.89
C ALA A 116 7.33 -11.88 5.56
N SER A 117 6.18 -11.72 4.87
CA SER A 117 6.01 -12.29 3.53
C SER A 117 6.98 -11.66 2.53
N ARG A 118 7.16 -10.32 2.57
CA ARG A 118 8.13 -9.62 1.72
C ARG A 118 9.55 -10.18 1.92
N LYS A 119 10.03 -10.30 3.17
CA LYS A 119 11.37 -10.84 3.46
C LYS A 119 11.52 -12.31 3.06
N ALA A 120 10.43 -13.09 3.10
CA ALA A 120 10.46 -14.48 2.64
C ALA A 120 10.57 -14.59 1.10
N VAL A 121 9.90 -13.70 0.35
CA VAL A 121 9.97 -13.73 -1.11
C VAL A 121 11.22 -13.05 -1.68
N LEU A 122 11.76 -12.04 -0.98
CA LEU A 122 12.85 -11.20 -1.49
C LEU A 122 14.05 -11.99 -2.05
N PRO A 123 14.60 -13.02 -1.36
CA PRO A 123 15.69 -13.82 -1.90
C PRO A 123 15.34 -14.56 -3.20
N VAL A 124 14.06 -14.90 -3.41
CA VAL A 124 13.59 -15.52 -4.64
C VAL A 124 13.58 -14.50 -5.78
N PHE A 125 13.05 -13.30 -5.52
CA PHE A 125 13.04 -12.21 -6.52
C PHE A 125 14.45 -11.79 -6.94
N GLU A 126 15.37 -11.66 -5.98
CA GLU A 126 16.76 -11.27 -6.27
C GLU A 126 17.50 -12.37 -7.04
N LYS A 127 17.31 -13.64 -6.66
CA LYS A 127 17.95 -14.78 -7.33
C LYS A 127 17.46 -14.95 -8.77
N GLU A 128 16.16 -14.89 -8.99
CA GLU A 128 15.55 -15.14 -10.31
C GLU A 128 15.45 -13.86 -11.17
N ASN A 129 15.99 -12.74 -10.67
CA ASN A 129 15.86 -11.39 -11.24
C ASN A 129 14.39 -11.02 -11.58
N GLY A 130 13.47 -11.41 -10.69
CA GLY A 130 12.05 -11.06 -10.78
C GLY A 130 11.78 -9.60 -10.39
N LEU A 131 10.57 -9.12 -10.64
CA LEU A 131 10.17 -7.77 -10.26
C LEU A 131 8.91 -7.77 -9.40
N LEU A 132 8.99 -7.20 -8.20
CA LEU A 132 7.89 -7.05 -7.24
C LEU A 132 7.47 -5.59 -7.12
N TYR A 133 6.16 -5.34 -7.18
CA TYR A 133 5.55 -4.09 -6.70
C TYR A 133 4.88 -4.39 -5.36
N TYR A 134 5.44 -3.83 -4.30
CA TYR A 134 5.04 -4.05 -2.91
C TYR A 134 4.13 -2.91 -2.45
N PRO A 135 2.84 -3.16 -2.19
CA PRO A 135 1.84 -2.11 -2.05
C PRO A 135 1.60 -1.59 -0.65
N THR A 136 2.45 -1.86 0.32
CA THR A 136 2.11 -1.61 1.73
C THR A 136 3.18 -0.78 2.44
N PHE A 137 2.77 -0.13 3.52
CA PHE A 137 3.68 0.52 4.43
C PHE A 137 4.61 -0.48 5.12
N TYR A 138 5.82 -0.06 5.51
CA TYR A 138 6.77 -0.93 6.19
C TYR A 138 7.79 -0.19 7.06
N GLU A 139 8.67 -0.95 7.72
CA GLU A 139 9.62 -0.47 8.73
C GLU A 139 10.82 0.31 8.17
N GLY A 140 11.03 0.36 6.86
CA GLY A 140 12.30 0.84 6.31
C GLY A 140 13.40 -0.21 6.39
N LEU A 141 14.66 0.24 6.40
CA LEU A 141 15.88 -0.55 6.54
C LEU A 141 16.03 -1.65 5.48
N GLU A 142 15.53 -1.39 4.28
CA GLU A 142 15.61 -2.30 3.14
C GLU A 142 15.57 -1.51 1.83
N GLN A 143 16.33 -1.97 0.85
CA GLN A 143 16.24 -1.49 -0.52
C GLN A 143 16.70 -2.62 -1.42
N SER A 144 15.93 -2.92 -2.47
CA SER A 144 16.30 -3.92 -3.47
C SER A 144 16.02 -3.38 -4.86
N LYS A 145 16.90 -3.73 -5.82
CA LYS A 145 16.68 -3.39 -7.22
C LYS A 145 15.44 -4.09 -7.79
N ASN A 146 15.01 -5.19 -7.19
CA ASN A 146 13.93 -6.06 -7.65
C ASN A 146 12.58 -5.72 -7.01
N VAL A 147 12.50 -4.67 -6.18
CA VAL A 147 11.28 -4.27 -5.47
C VAL A 147 11.00 -2.78 -5.68
N PHE A 148 9.78 -2.46 -6.07
CA PHE A 148 9.21 -1.11 -6.02
C PHE A 148 8.28 -0.99 -4.82
N TYR A 149 8.56 -0.05 -3.93
CA TYR A 149 7.84 0.15 -2.68
C TYR A 149 6.82 1.26 -2.89
N THR A 150 5.56 0.87 -3.08
CA THR A 150 4.47 1.82 -3.39
C THR A 150 3.70 2.31 -2.17
N GLY A 151 3.94 1.72 -1.00
CA GLY A 151 3.52 2.24 0.31
C GLY A 151 4.57 3.14 0.98
N GLN A 152 4.30 3.56 2.22
CA GLN A 152 5.17 4.45 3.00
C GLN A 152 6.24 3.70 3.81
N GLU A 153 7.40 4.32 3.99
CA GLU A 153 8.40 3.86 4.95
C GLU A 153 8.40 4.68 6.25
N ALA A 154 9.25 4.30 7.20
CA ALA A 154 9.34 4.87 8.53
C ALA A 154 9.35 6.41 8.61
N THR A 155 10.10 7.13 7.76
CA THR A 155 10.15 8.61 7.82
C THR A 155 8.81 9.25 7.44
N GLN A 156 8.13 8.65 6.46
CA GLN A 156 6.87 9.11 5.90
C GLN A 156 5.65 8.73 6.73
N GLN A 157 5.78 7.78 7.66
CA GLN A 157 4.66 7.32 8.49
C GLN A 157 4.96 7.39 9.99
N ILE A 158 6.00 6.69 10.46
CA ILE A 158 6.31 6.56 11.90
C ILE A 158 6.81 7.91 12.45
N LEU A 159 7.87 8.47 11.87
CA LEU A 159 8.49 9.69 12.40
C LEU A 159 7.51 10.86 12.27
N SER A 160 6.99 11.08 11.05
CA SER A 160 6.05 12.16 10.78
C SER A 160 4.76 12.08 11.61
N GLY A 161 4.23 10.88 11.85
CA GLY A 161 3.05 10.68 12.70
C GLY A 161 3.32 10.97 14.18
N LEU A 162 4.50 10.59 14.68
CA LEU A 162 4.93 10.86 16.06
C LEU A 162 5.22 12.35 16.28
N ASP A 163 5.91 13.01 15.34
CA ASP A 163 6.12 14.46 15.32
C ASP A 163 4.77 15.20 15.41
N TRP A 164 3.81 14.80 14.57
CA TRP A 164 2.48 15.40 14.55
C TRP A 164 1.74 15.22 15.89
N ILE A 165 1.63 13.99 16.40
CA ILE A 165 0.83 13.73 17.60
C ILE A 165 1.47 14.36 18.84
N GLN A 166 2.80 14.39 18.95
CA GLN A 166 3.46 15.09 20.04
C GLN A 166 3.11 16.58 19.99
N LYS A 167 3.24 17.22 18.82
CA LYS A 167 2.94 18.65 18.67
C LYS A 167 1.48 18.96 18.97
N GLU A 168 0.56 18.20 18.38
CA GLU A 168 -0.88 18.45 18.42
C GLU A 168 -1.49 18.14 19.79
N LYS A 169 -1.02 17.07 20.45
CA LYS A 169 -1.55 16.63 21.76
C LYS A 169 -0.64 16.97 22.93
N LYS A 170 0.49 17.64 22.67
CA LYS A 170 1.53 17.94 23.67
C LYS A 170 2.04 16.69 24.39
N ALA A 171 1.98 15.53 23.72
CA ALA A 171 2.22 14.23 24.31
C ALA A 171 3.70 14.09 24.75
N GLN A 172 3.90 13.65 25.99
CA GLN A 172 5.22 13.39 26.57
C GLN A 172 5.43 11.90 26.86
N THR A 173 4.35 11.15 27.06
CA THR A 173 4.39 9.73 27.43
C THR A 173 3.65 8.86 26.42
N PHE A 174 4.29 7.76 26.04
CA PHE A 174 3.79 6.84 25.01
C PHE A 174 3.74 5.41 25.53
N PHE A 175 2.66 4.69 25.22
CA PHE A 175 2.58 3.24 25.40
C PHE A 175 2.54 2.58 24.03
N LEU A 176 3.55 1.76 23.74
CA LEU A 176 3.70 1.11 22.43
C LEU A 176 3.07 -0.28 22.44
N ILE A 177 2.34 -0.64 21.39
CA ILE A 177 1.69 -1.94 21.27
C ILE A 177 1.86 -2.45 19.85
N GLY A 178 2.26 -3.70 19.67
CA GLY A 178 2.39 -4.28 18.32
C GLY A 178 2.01 -5.74 18.21
N SER A 179 1.74 -6.18 16.99
CA SER A 179 1.73 -7.62 16.69
C SER A 179 3.16 -8.18 16.69
N ASP A 180 3.36 -9.40 17.17
CA ASP A 180 4.69 -9.96 17.41
C ASP A 180 5.33 -10.55 16.13
N TYR A 181 5.72 -9.67 15.21
CA TYR A 181 6.53 -10.00 14.04
C TYR A 181 7.41 -8.82 13.63
N ILE A 182 8.17 -8.98 12.55
CA ILE A 182 9.26 -8.05 12.18
C ILE A 182 8.81 -6.60 12.01
N TRP A 183 7.65 -6.34 11.40
CA TRP A 183 7.20 -4.97 11.13
C TRP A 183 6.92 -4.18 12.42
N PRO A 184 6.06 -4.63 13.36
CA PRO A 184 5.84 -3.88 14.59
C PRO A 184 7.06 -3.82 15.49
N ARG A 185 7.84 -4.91 15.60
CA ARG A 185 9.07 -4.92 16.41
C ARG A 185 10.06 -3.85 15.94
N THR A 186 10.28 -3.76 14.63
CA THR A 186 11.23 -2.79 14.05
C THR A 186 10.64 -1.38 14.08
N SER A 187 9.35 -1.24 13.76
CA SER A 187 8.66 0.05 13.79
C SER A 187 8.62 0.66 15.20
N ASN A 188 8.36 -0.14 16.24
CA ASN A 188 8.41 0.34 17.63
C ASN A 188 9.83 0.61 18.10
N LYS A 189 10.85 -0.12 17.62
CA LYS A 189 12.26 0.23 17.88
C LYS A 189 12.60 1.62 17.31
N ILE A 190 12.15 1.90 16.09
CA ILE A 190 12.30 3.22 15.44
C ILE A 190 11.51 4.28 16.21
N ALA A 191 10.24 4.00 16.52
CA ALA A 191 9.35 4.89 17.25
C ALA A 191 9.92 5.27 18.63
N ARG A 192 10.35 4.28 19.43
CA ARG A 192 10.99 4.50 20.73
C ARG A 192 12.21 5.39 20.58
N LYS A 193 13.10 5.09 19.63
CA LYS A 193 14.31 5.87 19.39
C LYS A 193 13.98 7.31 19.05
N HIS A 194 12.95 7.54 18.23
CA HIS A 194 12.48 8.87 17.88
C HIS A 194 11.87 9.61 19.07
N ILE A 195 10.97 8.94 19.81
CA ILE A 195 10.32 9.47 21.02
C ILE A 195 11.35 9.92 22.05
N GLU A 196 12.31 9.06 22.39
CA GLU A 196 13.25 9.33 23.49
C GLU A 196 14.37 10.29 23.06
N ASN A 197 14.94 10.11 21.86
CA ASN A 197 16.13 10.85 21.47
C ASN A 197 15.86 12.15 20.70
N VAL A 198 14.75 12.22 19.96
CA VAL A 198 14.39 13.41 19.15
C VAL A 198 13.31 14.22 19.86
N LEU A 199 12.18 13.57 20.14
CA LEU A 199 11.00 14.22 20.73
C LEU A 199 11.14 14.51 22.22
N LYS A 200 12.16 13.93 22.88
CA LYS A 200 12.42 14.03 24.33
C LYS A 200 11.24 13.58 25.20
N GLY A 201 10.41 12.68 24.66
CA GLY A 201 9.36 12.00 25.39
C GLY A 201 9.87 10.73 26.09
N LYS A 202 8.93 9.97 26.67
CA LYS A 202 9.20 8.73 27.39
C LYS A 202 8.25 7.63 26.97
N VAL A 203 8.78 6.44 26.69
CA VAL A 203 7.95 5.25 26.55
C VAL A 203 7.71 4.64 27.93
N VAL A 204 6.44 4.58 28.34
CA VAL A 204 6.01 4.10 29.68
C VAL A 204 5.56 2.64 29.67
N GLY A 205 5.42 2.04 28.50
CA GLY A 205 5.15 0.62 28.32
C GLY A 205 5.31 0.19 26.87
N GLU A 206 5.64 -1.08 26.66
CA GLU A 206 5.78 -1.68 25.33
C GLU A 206 5.41 -3.16 25.39
N GLU A 207 4.42 -3.60 24.60
CA GLU A 207 3.97 -4.99 24.56
C GLU A 207 3.69 -5.51 23.16
N TYR A 208 3.89 -6.83 23.00
CA TYR A 208 3.69 -7.54 21.74
C TYR A 208 2.84 -8.77 21.93
N TYR A 209 2.00 -9.04 20.93
CA TYR A 209 1.09 -10.18 20.93
C TYR A 209 1.13 -10.90 19.58
N PRO A 210 1.12 -12.25 19.55
CA PRO A 210 1.16 -12.98 18.29
C PRO A 210 -0.03 -12.65 17.39
N LEU A 211 0.14 -12.85 16.08
CA LEU A 211 -0.97 -12.70 15.14
C LEU A 211 -2.12 -13.64 15.51
N GLY A 212 -3.35 -13.15 15.42
CA GLY A 212 -4.54 -13.90 15.82
C GLY A 212 -4.81 -13.90 17.33
N HIS A 213 -3.99 -13.22 18.15
CA HIS A 213 -4.28 -13.01 19.57
C HIS A 213 -5.58 -12.22 19.75
N THR A 214 -6.40 -12.64 20.72
CA THR A 214 -7.75 -12.08 20.96
C THR A 214 -8.00 -11.64 22.40
N GLN A 215 -7.04 -11.75 23.32
CA GLN A 215 -7.26 -11.50 24.75
C GLN A 215 -6.44 -10.30 25.27
N PHE A 216 -6.99 -9.10 25.23
CA PHE A 216 -6.28 -7.85 25.51
C PHE A 216 -6.59 -7.23 26.89
N GLY A 217 -7.35 -7.90 27.76
CA GLY A 217 -7.75 -7.36 29.06
C GLY A 217 -6.58 -6.96 29.97
N SER A 218 -5.53 -7.77 30.05
CA SER A 218 -4.32 -7.47 30.84
C SER A 218 -3.58 -6.24 30.31
N LEU A 219 -3.40 -6.16 28.98
CA LEU A 219 -2.81 -5.00 28.31
C LEU A 219 -3.59 -3.72 28.62
N ILE A 220 -4.92 -3.77 28.50
CA ILE A 220 -5.80 -2.62 28.74
C ILE A 220 -5.67 -2.15 30.19
N ASN A 221 -5.57 -3.06 31.17
CA ASN A 221 -5.34 -2.69 32.56
C ASN A 221 -3.99 -1.98 32.74
N LYS A 222 -2.93 -2.45 32.07
CA LYS A 222 -1.62 -1.79 32.11
C LYS A 222 -1.64 -0.41 31.46
N ILE A 223 -2.37 -0.21 30.37
CA ILE A 223 -2.59 1.12 29.78
C ILE A 223 -3.24 2.06 30.80
N LYS A 224 -4.31 1.62 31.46
CA LYS A 224 -5.02 2.41 32.50
C LYS A 224 -4.12 2.77 33.69
N LEU A 225 -3.25 1.85 34.10
CA LEU A 225 -2.32 2.06 35.22
C LEU A 225 -1.20 3.04 34.86
N ASN A 226 -0.64 2.94 33.65
CA ASN A 226 0.45 3.80 33.20
C ASN A 226 0.00 5.19 32.76
N LYS A 227 -1.28 5.37 32.38
CA LYS A 227 -1.87 6.65 31.95
C LYS A 227 -1.02 7.39 30.91
N PRO A 228 -0.65 6.75 29.78
CA PRO A 228 0.13 7.41 28.75
C PRO A 228 -0.67 8.55 28.10
N ASP A 229 0.01 9.61 27.66
CA ASP A 229 -0.63 10.65 26.84
C ASP A 229 -1.13 10.06 25.52
N VAL A 230 -0.35 9.15 24.92
CA VAL A 230 -0.66 8.47 23.66
C VAL A 230 -0.45 6.96 23.78
N VAL A 231 -1.45 6.20 23.37
CA VAL A 231 -1.28 4.80 22.99
C VAL A 231 -0.93 4.75 21.51
N TYR A 232 0.26 4.23 21.19
CA TYR A 232 0.70 4.01 19.82
C TYR A 232 0.49 2.54 19.44
N ALA A 233 -0.50 2.29 18.61
CA ALA A 233 -1.00 0.94 18.33
C ALA A 233 -0.68 0.49 16.89
N ILE A 234 0.10 -0.57 16.76
CA ILE A 234 0.50 -1.17 15.48
C ILE A 234 0.22 -2.68 15.46
N ILE A 235 -1.03 -3.00 15.79
CA ILE A 235 -1.62 -4.34 15.72
C ILE A 235 -2.19 -4.53 14.31
N VAL A 236 -2.21 -5.76 13.78
CA VAL A 236 -2.71 -6.06 12.42
C VAL A 236 -3.68 -7.24 12.38
N GLY A 237 -4.38 -7.40 11.26
CA GLY A 237 -5.27 -8.54 10.98
C GLY A 237 -6.41 -8.68 11.99
N GLY A 238 -6.87 -9.91 12.24
CA GLY A 238 -7.99 -10.17 13.17
C GLY A 238 -7.75 -9.69 14.62
N SER A 239 -6.49 -9.55 15.03
CA SER A 239 -6.14 -9.02 16.36
C SER A 239 -6.57 -7.57 16.55
N ASN A 240 -6.58 -6.76 15.47
CA ASN A 240 -7.09 -5.37 15.52
C ASN A 240 -8.54 -5.32 15.98
N VAL A 241 -9.39 -6.17 15.41
CA VAL A 241 -10.82 -6.23 15.73
C VAL A 241 -11.03 -6.49 17.22
N SER A 242 -10.29 -7.47 17.75
CA SER A 242 -10.39 -7.85 19.16
C SER A 242 -9.88 -6.75 20.09
N PHE A 243 -8.76 -6.10 19.75
CA PHE A 243 -8.18 -5.01 20.55
C PHE A 243 -9.14 -3.83 20.69
N TYR A 244 -9.62 -3.26 19.57
CA TYR A 244 -10.46 -2.05 19.63
C TYR A 244 -11.83 -2.29 20.26
N LYS A 245 -12.46 -3.45 20.02
CA LYS A 245 -13.72 -3.81 20.69
C LYS A 245 -13.54 -3.92 22.22
N GLN A 246 -12.44 -4.53 22.67
CA GLN A 246 -12.16 -4.62 24.11
C GLN A 246 -11.75 -3.28 24.71
N LEU A 247 -11.03 -2.43 23.96
CA LEU A 247 -10.68 -1.08 24.37
C LEU A 247 -11.94 -0.26 24.66
N LYS A 248 -12.92 -0.30 23.73
CA LYS A 248 -14.23 0.33 23.89
C LYS A 248 -15.02 -0.26 25.06
N ALA A 249 -15.10 -1.59 25.17
CA ALA A 249 -15.81 -2.27 26.26
C ALA A 249 -15.23 -1.94 27.64
N ALA A 250 -13.91 -1.70 27.71
CA ALA A 250 -13.24 -1.25 28.92
C ALA A 250 -13.41 0.25 29.20
N GLY A 251 -14.20 0.96 28.39
CA GLY A 251 -14.53 2.38 28.55
C GLY A 251 -13.43 3.34 28.11
N ILE A 252 -12.45 2.88 27.31
CA ILE A 252 -11.41 3.71 26.72
C ILE A 252 -11.89 4.20 25.35
N THR A 253 -12.14 5.51 25.28
CA THR A 253 -12.69 6.22 24.12
C THR A 253 -11.86 7.48 23.86
N ALA A 254 -12.02 8.11 22.69
CA ALA A 254 -11.20 9.24 22.25
C ALA A 254 -11.26 10.48 23.17
N ASP A 255 -12.31 10.63 23.97
CA ASP A 255 -12.42 11.66 25.01
C ASP A 255 -11.55 11.39 26.25
N LYS A 256 -11.08 10.15 26.43
CA LYS A 256 -10.31 9.71 27.62
C LYS A 256 -8.86 9.34 27.32
N GLN A 257 -8.59 8.84 26.12
CA GLN A 257 -7.27 8.37 25.72
C GLN A 257 -7.02 8.74 24.27
N THR A 258 -5.89 9.40 24.01
CA THR A 258 -5.40 9.55 22.65
C THR A 258 -4.82 8.21 22.18
N VAL A 259 -5.28 7.74 21.01
CA VAL A 259 -4.72 6.59 20.31
C VAL A 259 -4.27 7.07 18.92
N LEU A 260 -3.02 6.77 18.57
CA LEU A 260 -2.50 6.90 17.21
C LEU A 260 -2.16 5.50 16.70
N THR A 261 -2.62 5.17 15.51
CA THR A 261 -2.28 3.92 14.82
C THR A 261 -1.69 4.19 13.44
N ILE A 262 -0.88 3.24 12.96
CA ILE A 262 -0.36 3.21 11.58
C ILE A 262 -0.73 1.89 10.90
N SER A 263 -1.78 1.22 11.37
CA SER A 263 -2.25 -0.08 10.84
C SER A 263 -3.77 -0.22 10.73
N VAL A 264 -4.52 0.87 10.86
CA VAL A 264 -5.98 0.87 10.69
C VAL A 264 -6.37 1.83 9.58
N THR A 265 -6.94 1.26 8.53
CA THR A 265 -7.54 1.98 7.41
C THR A 265 -9.01 1.60 7.29
N GLU A 266 -9.68 2.10 6.25
CA GLU A 266 -11.06 1.75 5.94
C GLU A 266 -11.26 0.22 5.83
N ASP A 267 -10.25 -0.51 5.33
CA ASP A 267 -10.27 -1.97 5.19
C ASP A 267 -10.42 -2.66 6.56
N GLU A 268 -9.59 -2.31 7.54
CA GLU A 268 -9.68 -2.86 8.90
C GLU A 268 -10.97 -2.42 9.62
N LEU A 269 -11.48 -1.23 9.32
CA LEU A 269 -12.70 -0.71 9.93
C LEU A 269 -13.95 -1.53 9.56
N LEU A 270 -13.94 -2.29 8.46
CA LEU A 270 -14.99 -3.27 8.15
C LEU A 270 -15.13 -4.34 9.24
N GLY A 271 -14.00 -4.78 9.82
CA GLY A 271 -13.98 -5.76 10.90
C GLY A 271 -14.12 -5.15 12.29
N ILE A 272 -13.44 -4.01 12.52
CA ILE A 272 -13.43 -3.33 13.82
C ILE A 272 -14.80 -2.74 14.15
N GLY A 273 -15.46 -2.10 13.18
CA GLY A 273 -16.62 -1.24 13.40
C GLY A 273 -16.18 0.15 13.88
N GLY A 274 -16.53 1.20 13.12
CA GLY A 274 -16.09 2.57 13.38
C GLY A 274 -16.46 3.09 14.78
N GLU A 275 -17.56 2.61 15.37
CA GLU A 275 -18.00 2.97 16.72
C GLU A 275 -17.03 2.56 17.84
N ASN A 276 -16.17 1.57 17.58
CA ASN A 276 -15.18 1.06 18.54
C ASN A 276 -13.89 1.90 18.57
N CYS A 277 -13.68 2.74 17.57
CA CYS A 277 -12.46 3.55 17.42
C CYS A 277 -12.73 5.01 17.00
N GLU A 278 -14.00 5.43 16.99
CA GLU A 278 -14.45 6.80 16.70
C GLU A 278 -13.63 7.82 17.50
N GLY A 279 -13.02 8.77 16.77
CA GLY A 279 -12.22 9.86 17.30
C GLY A 279 -10.74 9.55 17.52
N PHE A 280 -10.29 8.29 17.41
CA PHE A 280 -8.86 7.96 17.38
C PHE A 280 -8.24 8.39 16.05
N PHE A 281 -6.90 8.40 15.99
CA PHE A 281 -6.15 8.88 14.83
C PHE A 281 -5.42 7.74 14.12
N SER A 282 -5.40 7.80 12.79
CA SER A 282 -4.58 6.94 11.93
C SER A 282 -3.64 7.79 11.09
N CYS A 283 -2.37 7.39 10.96
CA CYS A 283 -1.38 8.08 10.13
C CYS A 283 -1.02 7.22 8.92
N MET A 284 -1.34 7.72 7.72
CA MET A 284 -1.30 7.01 6.45
C MET A 284 -0.84 7.97 5.33
N LYS A 285 -0.62 7.47 4.10
CA LYS A 285 -0.50 8.38 2.94
C LYS A 285 -1.86 8.64 2.33
N TYR A 286 -2.85 7.77 2.46
CA TYR A 286 -4.12 7.91 1.77
C TYR A 286 -5.32 7.64 2.68
N PHE A 287 -6.42 8.33 2.39
CA PHE A 287 -7.75 8.07 2.92
C PHE A 287 -8.76 8.16 1.77
N GLN A 288 -9.78 7.31 1.77
CA GLN A 288 -10.84 7.32 0.76
C GLN A 288 -11.57 8.66 0.68
N SER A 289 -11.60 9.42 1.78
CA SER A 289 -12.28 10.70 1.90
C SER A 289 -11.55 11.89 1.27
N LEU A 290 -10.38 11.69 0.64
CA LEU A 290 -9.65 12.77 -0.01
C LEU A 290 -10.49 13.49 -1.08
N ASP A 291 -10.58 14.82 -0.98
CA ASP A 291 -11.36 15.64 -1.92
C ASP A 291 -10.50 16.10 -3.09
N ASN A 292 -10.30 15.20 -4.05
CA ASN A 292 -9.69 15.58 -5.33
C ASN A 292 -10.32 14.80 -6.51
N PRO A 293 -10.22 15.30 -7.75
CA PRO A 293 -10.87 14.68 -8.91
C PRO A 293 -10.36 13.28 -9.25
N ASN A 294 -9.07 12.99 -9.02
CA ASN A 294 -8.50 11.66 -9.28
C ASN A 294 -9.08 10.65 -8.30
N ASN A 295 -9.16 11.01 -7.02
CA ASN A 295 -9.73 10.17 -5.99
C ASN A 295 -11.21 9.87 -6.24
N LYS A 296 -12.02 10.90 -6.54
CA LYS A 296 -13.45 10.71 -6.84
C LYS A 296 -13.70 9.68 -7.94
N LYS A 297 -12.92 9.75 -9.03
CA LYS A 297 -12.99 8.78 -10.13
C LYS A 297 -12.58 7.37 -9.71
N PHE A 298 -11.53 7.25 -8.90
CA PHE A 298 -11.08 5.96 -8.39
C PHE A 298 -12.11 5.32 -7.47
N VAL A 299 -12.64 6.08 -6.50
CA VAL A 299 -13.69 5.63 -5.57
C VAL A 299 -14.95 5.20 -6.33
N GLU A 300 -15.39 5.99 -7.31
CA GLU A 300 -16.55 5.67 -8.15
C GLU A 300 -16.33 4.36 -8.93
N ALA A 301 -15.19 4.23 -9.62
CA ALA A 301 -14.87 3.04 -10.40
C ALA A 301 -14.75 1.78 -9.51
N PHE A 302 -14.14 1.90 -8.34
CA PHE A 302 -13.98 0.80 -7.40
C PHE A 302 -15.31 0.33 -6.83
N LYS A 303 -16.18 1.27 -6.40
CA LYS A 303 -17.53 0.96 -5.91
C LYS A 303 -18.44 0.43 -7.01
N ALA A 304 -18.30 0.90 -8.25
CA ALA A 304 -19.05 0.36 -9.39
C ALA A 304 -18.72 -1.11 -9.64
N LYS A 305 -17.46 -1.51 -9.46
CA LYS A 305 -17.00 -2.88 -9.69
C LYS A 305 -17.23 -3.83 -8.51
N TYR A 306 -16.98 -3.37 -7.29
CA TYR A 306 -16.98 -4.20 -6.08
C TYR A 306 -18.18 -3.93 -5.14
N GLY A 307 -19.08 -3.03 -5.54
CA GLY A 307 -20.30 -2.70 -4.83
C GLY A 307 -20.20 -1.45 -3.96
N PRO A 308 -21.33 -0.80 -3.64
CA PRO A 308 -21.35 0.50 -2.96
C PRO A 308 -20.77 0.49 -1.55
N LYS A 309 -20.72 -0.70 -0.92
CA LYS A 309 -20.17 -0.91 0.43
C LYS A 309 -18.67 -1.23 0.44
N SER A 310 -18.04 -1.44 -0.73
CA SER A 310 -16.59 -1.63 -0.78
C SER A 310 -15.89 -0.36 -0.32
N VAL A 311 -14.72 -0.53 0.28
CA VAL A 311 -13.91 0.55 0.83
C VAL A 311 -12.49 0.48 0.27
N ILE A 312 -11.77 1.58 0.41
CA ILE A 312 -10.41 1.73 -0.08
C ILE A 312 -9.57 2.30 1.05
N GLY A 313 -8.77 1.45 1.71
CA GLY A 313 -7.72 1.90 2.61
C GLY A 313 -6.43 2.30 1.89
N ASP A 314 -5.45 2.70 2.69
CA ASP A 314 -4.12 3.13 2.24
C ASP A 314 -3.43 2.11 1.32
N VAL A 315 -3.36 0.86 1.78
CA VAL A 315 -2.68 -0.23 1.05
C VAL A 315 -3.47 -0.66 -0.19
N THR A 316 -4.80 -0.65 -0.11
CA THR A 316 -5.68 -0.85 -1.27
C THR A 316 -5.41 0.20 -2.36
N GLN A 317 -5.27 1.47 -1.98
CA GLN A 317 -4.89 2.52 -2.93
C GLN A 317 -3.47 2.35 -3.46
N ALA A 318 -2.51 1.99 -2.62
CA ALA A 318 -1.13 1.76 -3.05
C ALA A 318 -1.02 0.57 -4.03
N ALA A 319 -1.82 -0.49 -3.84
CA ALA A 319 -1.93 -1.62 -4.75
C ALA A 319 -2.43 -1.21 -6.14
N TYR A 320 -3.39 -0.28 -6.21
CA TYR A 320 -3.84 0.31 -7.46
C TYR A 320 -2.70 1.01 -8.23
N LEU A 321 -1.69 1.58 -7.55
CA LEU A 321 -0.58 2.28 -8.20
C LEU A 321 0.37 1.33 -8.94
N GLY A 322 0.59 0.12 -8.41
CA GLY A 322 1.57 -0.84 -8.92
C GLY A 322 1.44 -1.09 -10.43
N PRO A 323 0.27 -1.54 -10.93
CA PRO A 323 0.08 -1.80 -12.36
C PRO A 323 0.29 -0.56 -13.25
N TRP A 324 -0.11 0.63 -12.79
CA TRP A 324 0.09 1.88 -13.54
C TRP A 324 1.56 2.27 -13.63
N LEU A 325 2.29 2.21 -12.52
CA LEU A 325 3.72 2.51 -12.48
C LEU A 325 4.51 1.49 -13.31
N TRP A 326 4.17 0.20 -13.24
CA TRP A 326 4.77 -0.84 -14.06
C TRP A 326 4.54 -0.61 -15.54
N LYS A 327 3.30 -0.31 -15.97
CA LYS A 327 3.00 0.06 -17.35
C LYS A 327 3.88 1.22 -17.82
N MET A 328 3.94 2.32 -17.05
CA MET A 328 4.73 3.49 -17.40
C MET A 328 6.22 3.16 -17.54
N ALA A 329 6.76 2.33 -16.65
CA ALA A 329 8.16 1.90 -16.68
C ALA A 329 8.46 1.03 -17.92
N VAL A 330 7.61 0.05 -18.22
CA VAL A 330 7.72 -0.80 -19.41
C VAL A 330 7.64 0.02 -20.70
N GLU A 331 6.70 0.96 -20.77
CA GLU A 331 6.52 1.81 -21.95
C GLU A 331 7.70 2.75 -22.15
N LYS A 332 8.23 3.35 -21.08
CA LYS A 332 9.44 4.17 -21.13
C LYS A 332 10.68 3.36 -21.51
N ALA A 333 10.78 2.12 -21.02
CA ALA A 333 11.87 1.21 -21.38
C ALA A 333 11.74 0.65 -22.80
N GLY A 334 10.54 0.67 -23.39
CA GLY A 334 10.23 -0.05 -24.62
C GLY A 334 10.48 -1.56 -24.50
N SER A 335 10.37 -2.12 -23.28
CA SER A 335 10.81 -3.48 -22.98
C SER A 335 10.19 -4.00 -21.69
N PHE A 336 9.91 -5.31 -21.63
CA PHE A 336 9.51 -6.05 -20.45
C PHE A 336 10.70 -6.63 -19.66
N ASP A 337 11.91 -6.64 -20.21
CA ASP A 337 13.12 -7.10 -19.51
C ASP A 337 13.31 -6.33 -18.19
N VAL A 338 13.38 -7.04 -17.06
CA VAL A 338 13.38 -6.46 -15.70
C VAL A 338 14.43 -5.38 -15.52
N ASP A 339 15.68 -5.61 -15.92
CA ASP A 339 16.75 -4.62 -15.73
C ASP A 339 16.50 -3.31 -16.51
N LYS A 340 15.87 -3.39 -17.69
CA LYS A 340 15.49 -2.19 -18.47
C LYS A 340 14.32 -1.46 -17.83
N VAL A 341 13.32 -2.19 -17.34
CA VAL A 341 12.17 -1.63 -16.61
C VAL A 341 12.66 -0.91 -15.35
N VAL A 342 13.53 -1.56 -14.58
CA VAL A 342 14.16 -0.97 -13.39
C VAL A 342 14.91 0.31 -13.74
N ALA A 343 15.77 0.28 -14.76
CA ALA A 343 16.53 1.47 -15.19
C ALA A 343 15.63 2.63 -15.65
N ALA A 344 14.47 2.33 -16.25
CA ALA A 344 13.52 3.35 -16.70
C ALA A 344 12.67 3.95 -15.58
N SER A 345 12.58 3.30 -14.42
CA SER A 345 11.60 3.63 -13.37
C SER A 345 11.90 4.89 -12.55
N PRO A 346 13.16 5.21 -12.17
CA PRO A 346 13.45 6.44 -11.43
C PRO A 346 12.92 7.69 -12.12
N GLY A 347 12.29 8.56 -11.33
CA GLY A 347 11.71 9.81 -11.80
C GLY A 347 10.40 9.70 -12.57
N LEU A 348 9.78 8.51 -12.66
CA LEU A 348 8.40 8.41 -13.15
C LEU A 348 7.45 9.18 -12.24
N GLU A 349 6.50 9.91 -12.85
CA GLU A 349 5.52 10.75 -12.17
C GLU A 349 4.11 10.39 -12.62
N LEU A 350 3.30 9.84 -11.71
CA LEU A 350 1.89 9.53 -11.97
C LEU A 350 1.02 10.64 -11.39
N LYS A 351 0.68 11.61 -12.24
CA LYS A 351 -0.13 12.80 -11.90
C LYS A 351 -1.62 12.50 -11.74
N THR A 352 -2.04 11.30 -12.11
CA THR A 352 -3.43 10.82 -12.00
C THR A 352 -3.64 9.87 -10.83
N ALA A 353 -2.66 9.77 -9.91
CA ALA A 353 -2.78 8.95 -8.72
C ALA A 353 -3.97 9.42 -7.85
N PRO A 354 -4.72 8.50 -7.21
CA PRO A 354 -5.83 8.87 -6.33
C PRO A 354 -5.43 9.81 -5.18
N GLU A 355 -4.22 9.65 -4.64
CA GLU A 355 -3.64 10.53 -3.63
C GLU A 355 -3.15 11.90 -4.17
N GLY A 356 -3.40 12.17 -5.46
CA GLY A 356 -3.08 13.39 -6.18
C GLY A 356 -1.91 13.19 -7.13
N TYR A 357 -0.72 12.91 -6.59
CA TYR A 357 0.52 12.80 -7.34
C TYR A 357 1.47 11.85 -6.63
N VAL A 358 2.14 10.98 -7.39
CA VAL A 358 3.26 10.17 -6.88
C VAL A 358 4.47 10.24 -7.80
N LYS A 359 5.65 10.15 -7.20
CA LYS A 359 6.93 10.13 -7.90
C LYS A 359 7.81 9.01 -7.40
N VAL A 360 8.41 8.26 -8.32
CA VAL A 360 9.36 7.18 -8.01
C VAL A 360 10.75 7.78 -7.76
N ASP A 361 11.31 7.52 -6.58
CA ASP A 361 12.69 7.89 -6.24
C ASP A 361 13.70 6.89 -6.84
N ALA A 362 14.98 7.27 -6.87
CA ALA A 362 16.05 6.40 -7.35
C ALA A 362 16.24 5.15 -6.47
N ASN A 363 15.79 5.18 -5.20
CA ASN A 363 15.79 4.03 -4.30
C ASN A 363 14.55 3.12 -4.45
N HIS A 364 13.74 3.33 -5.50
CA HIS A 364 12.52 2.57 -5.83
C HIS A 364 11.33 2.74 -4.86
N HIS A 365 11.42 3.68 -3.92
CA HIS A 365 10.29 4.08 -3.08
C HIS A 365 9.54 5.25 -3.69
N LEU A 366 8.32 5.51 -3.22
CA LEU A 366 7.55 6.67 -3.64
C LEU A 366 7.76 7.87 -2.72
N TRP A 367 7.86 9.04 -3.33
CA TRP A 367 7.57 10.30 -2.67
C TRP A 367 6.09 10.33 -2.33
N SER A 368 5.78 10.55 -1.05
CA SER A 368 4.40 10.55 -0.56
C SER A 368 4.16 11.69 0.42
N LYS A 369 2.90 12.09 0.58
CA LYS A 369 2.51 12.94 1.69
C LYS A 369 2.22 12.08 2.91
N THR A 370 2.44 12.63 4.10
CA THR A 370 1.88 12.08 5.34
C THR A 370 0.55 12.73 5.62
N ARG A 371 -0.44 11.93 5.97
CA ARG A 371 -1.78 12.37 6.35
C ARG A 371 -2.17 11.76 7.68
N VAL A 372 -2.87 12.54 8.50
CA VAL A 372 -3.51 12.01 9.71
C VAL A 372 -5.01 12.15 9.59
N GLY A 373 -5.69 11.00 9.68
CA GLY A 373 -7.14 10.89 9.66
C GLY A 373 -7.67 10.68 11.06
N LYS A 374 -8.73 11.41 11.43
CA LYS A 374 -9.54 11.13 12.61
C LYS A 374 -10.66 10.16 12.22
N ILE A 375 -10.73 9.02 12.89
CA ILE A 375 -11.69 7.96 12.59
C ILE A 375 -13.11 8.45 12.88
N ARG A 376 -14.00 8.25 11.91
CA ARG A 376 -15.44 8.50 12.01
C ARG A 376 -16.18 7.22 12.33
N ARG A 377 -17.37 7.38 12.93
CA ARG A 377 -18.27 6.27 13.27
C ARG A 377 -18.68 5.41 12.07
N ASP A 378 -18.78 6.01 10.89
CA ASP A 378 -19.19 5.35 9.64
C ASP A 378 -18.07 4.52 8.97
N GLY A 379 -16.90 4.39 9.61
CA GLY A 379 -15.78 3.62 9.04
C GLY A 379 -14.96 4.41 8.01
N GLN A 380 -15.02 5.74 8.06
CA GLN A 380 -14.24 6.65 7.21
C GLN A 380 -13.39 7.59 8.08
N PHE A 381 -12.68 8.52 7.44
CA PHE A 381 -11.76 9.43 8.12
C PHE A 381 -12.02 10.89 7.75
N ASP A 382 -11.91 11.77 8.74
CA ASP A 382 -11.70 13.21 8.49
C ASP A 382 -10.20 13.47 8.46
N VAL A 383 -9.67 13.94 7.34
CA VAL A 383 -8.25 14.30 7.24
C VAL A 383 -8.01 15.60 8.02
N VAL A 384 -7.32 15.49 9.16
CA VAL A 384 -7.06 16.60 10.08
C VAL A 384 -5.66 17.19 9.92
N TYR A 385 -4.79 16.50 9.19
CA TYR A 385 -3.45 16.96 8.87
C TYR A 385 -2.96 16.32 7.57
N GLU A 386 -2.23 17.10 6.79
CA GLU A 386 -1.51 16.68 5.59
C GLU A 386 -0.21 17.50 5.50
N THR A 387 0.90 16.86 5.12
CA THR A 387 2.15 17.58 4.84
C THR A 387 1.98 18.48 3.61
N ALA A 388 2.51 19.71 3.67
CA ALA A 388 2.43 20.64 2.55
C ALA A 388 3.07 20.04 1.29
N GLU A 389 4.31 19.55 1.45
CA GLU A 389 5.10 18.93 0.39
C GLU A 389 5.14 17.41 0.51
N LEU A 390 5.57 16.75 -0.56
CA LEU A 390 5.94 15.34 -0.54
C LEU A 390 7.21 15.15 0.28
N ILE A 391 7.20 14.11 1.12
CA ILE A 391 8.38 13.66 1.85
C ILE A 391 9.19 12.74 0.94
N LYS A 392 10.48 13.02 0.80
CA LYS A 392 11.43 12.13 0.13
C LYS A 392 11.55 10.83 0.94
N PRO A 393 11.40 9.64 0.33
CA PRO A 393 11.63 8.40 1.05
C PRO A 393 13.10 8.25 1.42
N ASP A 394 13.37 7.98 2.69
CA ASP A 394 14.71 7.67 3.21
C ASP A 394 14.62 6.38 4.04
N PRO A 395 14.69 5.19 3.39
CA PRO A 395 14.54 3.92 4.09
C PRO A 395 15.67 3.65 5.08
N PHE A 396 16.77 4.39 5.07
CA PHE A 396 17.89 4.21 6.01
C PHE A 396 18.18 5.50 6.78
N PRO A 397 17.18 6.07 7.49
CA PRO A 397 17.34 7.40 8.05
C PRO A 397 18.47 7.42 9.08
N LYS A 398 19.33 8.43 8.96
CA LYS A 398 20.55 8.53 9.77
C LYS A 398 20.20 8.47 11.26
N GLY A 399 20.87 7.56 11.96
CA GLY A 399 20.64 7.37 13.38
C GLY A 399 19.44 6.48 13.72
N TYR A 400 18.84 5.75 12.76
CA TYR A 400 17.80 4.73 13.01
C TYR A 400 18.14 3.33 12.55
N GLN A 401 19.29 3.17 11.88
CA GLN A 401 19.88 1.89 11.48
C GLN A 401 20.21 1.01 12.70
#